data_AF-A0A8W8I892-F1
#
_entry.id   AF-A0A8W8I892-F1
#
_cell.length_a   1.000
_cell.length_b   1.000
_cell.length_c   1.000
_cell.angle_alpha   90.00
_cell.angle_beta   90.00
_cell.angle_gamma   90.00
#
_symmetry.space_group_name_H-M   'P 1'
#
loop_
_entity.id
_entity.type
_entity.pdbx_description
1 polymer ?
#
loop_
_entity_poly.entity_id
_entity_poly.type
_entity_poly.pdbx_seq_one_letter_code
_entity_poly.pdbx_strand_id
1 'polypeptide(L)'
;YLKVARQLEGYGEVVFPHCACDSRKDGHVIAEIGFECFKLHACKNDGTPESQIIEFQWKDVKSYDVEEEGMSFCFEYARAGKKSRNVQILTPYYVYMKECFDRVFEEKEQEYA
;
A
#
# COMPACT_ATOMS: atom_id res chain seq x y z
N TYR A 1 -12.08 19.14 18.15
CA TYR A 1 -10.98 19.15 17.17
C TYR A 1 -10.67 17.74 16.66
N LEU A 2 -10.10 16.83 17.46
CA LEU A 2 -9.75 15.47 17.00
C LEU A 2 -10.91 14.64 16.42
N LYS A 3 -12.13 14.79 16.97
CA LYS A 3 -13.33 14.14 16.41
C LYS A 3 -13.65 14.55 14.96
N VAL A 4 -13.37 15.81 14.61
CA VAL A 4 -13.58 16.34 13.26
C VAL A 4 -12.43 15.93 12.35
N ALA A 5 -11.19 15.99 12.84
CA ALA A 5 -10.00 15.57 12.09
C ALA A 5 -10.10 14.09 11.64
N ARG A 6 -10.62 13.21 12.50
CA ARG A 6 -10.88 11.79 12.19
C ARG A 6 -11.92 11.54 11.09
N GLN A 7 -12.70 12.55 10.72
CA GLN A 7 -13.68 12.44 9.63
C GLN A 7 -13.11 12.93 8.29
N LEU A 8 -11.89 13.47 8.27
CA LEU A 8 -11.23 13.94 7.05
C LEU A 8 -10.59 12.76 6.33
N GLU A 9 -10.71 12.77 5.00
CA GLU A 9 -10.05 11.80 4.13
C GLU A 9 -8.52 11.87 4.30
N GLY A 10 -7.86 10.71 4.35
CA GLY A 10 -6.42 10.59 4.57
C GLY A 10 -5.98 10.74 6.04
N TYR A 11 -6.89 11.07 6.97
CA TYR A 11 -6.52 11.12 8.39
C TYR A 11 -6.18 9.71 8.90
N GLY A 12 -4.95 9.52 9.38
CA GLY A 12 -4.47 8.23 9.85
C GLY A 12 -3.93 7.32 8.73
N GLU A 13 -3.72 7.86 7.53
CA GLU A 13 -3.08 7.15 6.42
C GLU A 13 -1.63 7.66 6.24
N VAL A 14 -0.70 6.75 5.95
CA VAL A 14 0.70 7.07 5.62
C VAL A 14 0.85 7.08 4.10
N VAL A 15 1.15 8.26 3.54
CA VAL A 15 1.33 8.45 2.10
C VAL A 15 2.82 8.46 1.74
N PHE A 16 3.21 7.60 0.81
CA PHE A 16 4.59 7.48 0.34
C PHE A 16 4.82 8.30 -0.93
N PRO A 17 6.06 8.77 -1.18
CA PRO A 17 6.40 9.39 -2.45
C PRO A 17 6.12 8.47 -3.65
N HIS A 18 5.80 9.08 -4.79
CA HIS A 18 5.59 8.34 -6.03
C HIS A 18 6.82 7.47 -6.39
N CYS A 19 6.57 6.23 -6.78
CA CYS A 19 7.61 5.24 -7.05
C CYS A 19 7.22 4.33 -8.23
N ALA A 20 8.21 3.70 -8.86
CA ALA A 20 7.94 2.76 -9.95
C ALA A 20 7.33 1.46 -9.42
N CYS A 21 6.40 0.86 -10.17
CA CYS A 21 5.75 -0.39 -9.80
C CYS A 21 5.67 -1.35 -10.99
N ASP A 22 5.98 -2.63 -10.75
CA ASP A 22 5.96 -3.71 -11.74
C ASP A 22 4.57 -3.97 -12.36
N SER A 23 3.51 -3.60 -11.64
CA SER A 23 2.12 -3.76 -12.08
C SER A 23 1.76 -2.84 -13.26
N ARG A 24 2.60 -1.85 -13.58
CA ARG A 24 2.45 -1.01 -14.77
C ARG A 24 3.77 -0.98 -15.56
N LYS A 25 3.68 -1.17 -16.89
CA LYS A 25 4.83 -1.14 -17.80
C LYS A 25 5.59 0.21 -17.84
N ASP A 26 4.92 1.32 -17.52
CA ASP A 26 5.45 2.70 -17.61
C ASP A 26 4.80 3.66 -16.58
N GLY A 27 4.29 3.15 -15.46
CA GLY A 27 3.52 3.94 -14.51
C GLY A 27 4.14 3.97 -13.12
N HIS A 28 4.21 5.17 -12.53
CA HIS A 28 4.50 5.30 -11.11
C HIS A 28 3.22 5.09 -10.30
N VAL A 29 3.37 4.80 -9.02
CA VAL A 29 2.29 4.69 -8.05
C VAL A 29 2.64 5.48 -6.80
N ILE A 30 1.62 6.06 -6.17
CA ILE A 30 1.68 6.60 -4.82
C ILE A 30 1.02 5.57 -3.93
N ALA A 31 1.75 5.09 -2.94
CA ALA A 31 1.26 4.11 -1.99
C ALA A 31 0.68 4.83 -0.76
N GLU A 32 -0.52 4.43 -0.35
CA GLU A 32 -1.20 4.97 0.82
C GLU A 32 -1.57 3.81 1.74
N ILE A 33 -1.01 3.82 2.95
CA ILE A 33 -1.23 2.77 3.94
C ILE A 33 -2.13 3.32 5.04
N GLY A 34 -3.38 2.88 5.06
CA GLY A 34 -4.35 3.19 6.11
C GLY A 34 -4.74 1.97 6.92
N PHE A 35 -5.30 2.19 8.11
CA PHE A 35 -5.78 1.09 8.96
C PHE A 35 -6.95 0.30 8.33
N GLU A 36 -7.81 0.98 7.56
CA GLU A 36 -8.96 0.31 6.92
C GLU A 36 -8.58 -0.41 5.63
N CYS A 37 -7.72 0.21 4.81
CA CYS A 37 -7.28 -0.36 3.54
C CYS A 37 -5.91 0.18 3.10
N PHE A 38 -5.29 -0.55 2.18
CA PHE A 38 -4.10 -0.13 1.45
C PHE A 38 -4.51 0.33 0.05
N LYS A 39 -3.99 1.46 -0.43
CA LYS A 39 -4.31 2.00 -1.77
C LYS A 39 -3.05 2.23 -2.58
N LEU A 40 -3.16 1.97 -3.88
CA LEU A 40 -2.18 2.38 -4.88
C LEU A 40 -2.84 3.33 -5.86
N HIS A 41 -2.42 4.60 -5.82
CA HIS A 41 -2.85 5.62 -6.75
C HIS A 41 -1.88 5.64 -7.93
N ALA A 42 -2.36 5.33 -9.12
CA ALA A 42 -1.56 5.48 -10.33
C ALA A 42 -1.19 6.95 -10.54
N CYS A 43 0.08 7.20 -10.89
CA CYS A 43 0.57 8.52 -11.21
C CYS A 43 1.59 8.45 -12.35
N LYS A 44 1.84 9.61 -12.96
CA LYS A 44 2.88 9.78 -13.97
C LYS A 44 4.26 9.84 -13.30
N ASN A 45 5.31 9.76 -14.12
CA ASN A 45 6.71 9.84 -13.68
C ASN A 45 7.07 11.20 -13.04
N ASP A 46 6.22 12.22 -13.17
CA ASP A 46 6.35 13.54 -12.52
C ASP A 46 5.57 13.64 -11.19
N GLY A 47 4.90 12.55 -10.77
CA GLY A 47 4.06 12.52 -9.58
C GLY A 47 2.64 13.05 -9.80
N THR A 48 2.24 13.39 -11.04
CA THR A 48 0.86 13.81 -11.33
C THR A 48 -0.09 12.61 -11.16
N PRO A 49 -1.09 12.69 -10.27
CA PRO A 49 -2.04 11.60 -10.04
C PRO A 49 -2.94 11.36 -11.27
N GLU A 50 -3.22 10.08 -11.57
CA GLU A 50 -4.19 9.65 -12.59
C GLU A 50 -5.54 9.31 -11.94
N SER A 51 -6.59 9.07 -12.72
CA SER A 51 -7.90 8.71 -12.16
C SER A 51 -7.98 7.29 -11.57
N GLN A 52 -6.94 6.46 -11.75
CA GLN A 52 -6.96 5.06 -11.32
C GLN A 52 -6.41 4.92 -9.89
N ILE A 53 -7.28 4.53 -8.97
CA ILE A 53 -6.92 4.13 -7.60
C ILE A 53 -7.29 2.66 -7.43
N ILE A 54 -6.33 1.86 -6.98
CA ILE A 54 -6.54 0.45 -6.67
C ILE A 54 -6.53 0.29 -5.15
N GLU A 55 -7.69 -0.03 -4.60
CA GLU A 55 -7.82 -0.34 -3.17
C GLU A 55 -7.65 -1.84 -2.91
N PHE A 56 -6.94 -2.15 -1.83
CA PHE A 56 -6.67 -3.48 -1.31
C PHE A 56 -7.18 -3.55 0.12
N GLN A 57 -8.07 -4.50 0.36
CA GLN A 57 -8.53 -4.81 1.70
C GLN A 57 -7.45 -5.66 2.39
N TRP A 58 -7.19 -5.41 3.68
CA TRP A 58 -6.14 -6.14 4.42
C TRP A 58 -6.35 -7.66 4.42
N LYS A 59 -7.62 -8.12 4.40
CA LYS A 59 -7.99 -9.54 4.25
C LYS A 59 -7.56 -10.18 2.92
N ASP A 60 -7.37 -9.38 1.88
CA ASP A 60 -6.99 -9.86 0.55
C ASP A 60 -5.46 -9.97 0.43
N VAL A 61 -4.70 -9.34 1.33
CA VAL A 61 -3.24 -9.41 1.39
C VAL A 61 -2.85 -10.72 2.07
N LYS A 62 -2.08 -11.56 1.36
CA LYS A 62 -1.68 -12.91 1.82
C LYS A 62 -0.31 -12.93 2.47
N SER A 63 0.63 -12.21 1.88
CA SER A 63 2.02 -12.15 2.32
C SER A 63 2.62 -10.84 1.82
N TYR A 64 3.63 -10.36 2.53
CA TYR A 64 4.40 -9.21 2.14
C TYR A 64 5.81 -9.36 2.70
N ASP A 65 6.79 -8.86 1.96
CA ASP A 65 8.20 -8.89 2.37
C ASP A 65 9.00 -7.82 1.65
N VAL A 66 10.27 -7.65 2.03
CA VAL A 66 11.19 -6.70 1.42
C VAL A 66 12.29 -7.40 0.65
N GLU A 67 12.66 -6.85 -0.49
CA GLU A 67 13.82 -7.28 -1.26
C GLU A 67 14.92 -6.23 -1.11
N GLU A 68 15.94 -6.52 -0.30
CA GLU A 68 17.01 -5.56 0.03
C GLU A 68 17.88 -5.19 -1.18
N GLU A 69 18.21 -6.17 -2.04
CA GLU A 69 19.05 -5.93 -3.23
C GLU A 69 18.32 -5.08 -4.28
N GLY A 70 17.01 -5.31 -4.45
CA GLY A 70 16.15 -4.57 -5.37
C GLY A 70 15.62 -3.24 -4.80
N MET A 71 15.89 -2.96 -3.52
CA MET A 71 15.30 -1.83 -2.76
C MET A 71 13.78 -1.74 -2.99
N SER A 72 13.10 -2.87 -2.79
CA SER A 72 11.69 -2.99 -3.15
C SER A 72 10.84 -3.63 -2.07
N PHE A 73 9.57 -3.23 -2.03
CA PHE A 73 8.55 -3.81 -1.19
C PHE A 73 7.65 -4.69 -2.04
N CYS A 74 7.49 -5.95 -1.65
CA CYS A 74 6.73 -6.94 -2.38
C CYS A 74 5.52 -7.38 -1.56
N PHE A 75 4.35 -7.47 -2.17
CA PHE A 75 3.18 -8.04 -1.52
C PHE A 75 2.37 -8.92 -2.47
N GLU A 76 1.85 -10.02 -1.94
CA GLU A 76 0.91 -10.89 -2.63
C GLU A 76 -0.50 -10.61 -2.16
N TYR A 77 -1.43 -10.41 -3.10
CA TYR A 77 -2.84 -10.27 -2.79
C TYR A 77 -3.69 -11.20 -3.66
N ALA A 78 -4.84 -11.62 -3.13
CA ALA A 78 -5.83 -12.43 -3.84
C ALA A 78 -7.23 -11.89 -3.62
N ARG A 79 -7.84 -11.38 -4.69
CA ARG A 79 -9.26 -11.01 -4.68
C ARG A 79 -10.13 -12.25 -4.86
N ALA A 80 -11.31 -12.27 -4.22
CA ALA A 80 -12.26 -13.37 -4.32
C ALA A 80 -12.49 -13.80 -5.78
N GLY A 81 -12.19 -15.08 -6.07
CA GLY A 81 -12.36 -15.67 -7.41
C GLY A 81 -11.28 -15.33 -8.45
N LYS A 82 -10.22 -14.60 -8.09
CA LYS A 82 -9.08 -14.30 -8.99
C LYS A 82 -7.81 -15.01 -8.53
N LYS A 83 -6.91 -15.26 -9.49
CA LYS A 83 -5.54 -15.73 -9.18
C LYS A 83 -4.84 -14.69 -8.31
N SER A 84 -4.02 -15.15 -7.37
CA SER A 84 -3.17 -14.26 -6.62
C SER A 84 -2.18 -13.56 -7.54
N ARG A 85 -1.82 -12.33 -7.16
CA ARG A 85 -0.87 -11.50 -7.88
C ARG A 85 0.16 -11.00 -6.87
N ASN A 86 1.41 -11.04 -7.29
CA ASN A 86 2.51 -10.38 -6.60
C ASN A 86 2.68 -9.00 -7.23
N VAL A 87 2.96 -8.00 -6.38
CA VAL A 87 3.23 -6.63 -6.76
C VAL A 87 4.52 -6.20 -6.09
N GLN A 88 5.40 -5.62 -6.87
CA GLN A 88 6.68 -5.09 -6.45
C GLN A 88 6.70 -3.57 -6.60
N ILE A 89 7.00 -2.88 -5.50
CA ILE A 89 7.10 -1.43 -5.41
C ILE A 89 8.57 -1.06 -5.19
N LEU A 90 9.18 -0.40 -6.17
CA LEU A 90 10.59 -0.02 -6.13
C LEU A 90 10.72 1.34 -5.46
N THR A 91 11.11 1.37 -4.20
CA THR A 91 11.11 2.58 -3.38
C THR A 91 12.17 2.52 -2.31
N PRO A 92 12.94 3.59 -2.05
CA PRO A 92 13.93 3.61 -0.97
C PRO A 92 13.30 3.47 0.43
N TYR A 93 11.97 3.61 0.53
CA TYR A 93 11.21 3.48 1.78
C TYR A 93 10.67 2.07 2.01
N TYR A 94 11.17 1.06 1.30
CA TYR A 94 10.64 -0.31 1.34
C TYR A 94 10.61 -0.92 2.75
N VAL A 95 11.62 -0.64 3.58
CA VAL A 95 11.66 -1.08 4.99
C VAL A 95 10.55 -0.41 5.79
N TYR A 96 10.36 0.90 5.63
CA TYR A 96 9.31 1.63 6.35
C TYR A 96 7.90 1.21 5.90
N MET A 97 7.71 0.89 4.61
CA MET A 97 6.46 0.29 4.14
C MET A 97 6.15 -1.03 4.85
N LYS A 98 7.16 -1.90 5.00
CA LYS A 98 7.01 -3.15 5.74
C LYS A 98 6.66 -2.90 7.20
N GLU A 99 7.34 -1.98 7.88
CA GLU A 99 7.00 -1.63 9.27
C GLU A 99 5.56 -1.12 9.42
N CYS A 100 5.07 -0.35 8.45
CA CYS A 100 3.67 0.08 8.41
C CYS A 100 2.71 -1.11 8.25
N PHE A 101 3.01 -2.07 7.36
CA PHE A 101 2.21 -3.30 7.23
C PHE A 101 2.23 -4.11 8.52
N ASP A 102 3.40 -4.34 9.11
CA ASP A 102 3.57 -5.09 10.37
C ASP A 102 2.69 -4.49 11.48
N ARG A 103 2.69 -3.16 11.64
CA ARG A 103 1.84 -2.48 12.62
C ARG A 103 0.35 -2.67 12.35
N VAL A 104 -0.08 -2.53 11.10
CA VAL A 104 -1.51 -2.69 10.76
C VAL A 104 -1.96 -4.12 11.02
N PHE A 105 -1.15 -5.12 10.66
CA PHE A 105 -1.48 -6.52 10.93
C PHE A 105 -1.51 -6.82 12.43
N GLU A 106 -0.54 -6.34 13.20
CA GLU A 106 -0.51 -6.50 14.66
C GLU A 106 -1.76 -5.89 15.33
N GLU A 107 -2.12 -4.65 14.97
CA GLU A 107 -3.30 -3.98 15.50
C GLU A 107 -4.60 -4.69 15.09
N LYS A 108 -4.66 -5.24 13.86
CA LYS A 108 -5.80 -6.03 13.40
C LYS A 108 -5.93 -7.35 14.14
N GLU A 109 -4.84 -8.06 14.41
CA GLU A 109 -4.87 -9.28 15.23
C GLU A 109 -5.41 -9.01 16.63
N GLN A 110 -5.04 -7.87 17.24
CA GLN A 110 -5.56 -7.46 18.55
C GLN A 110 -7.06 -7.10 18.51
N GLU A 111 -7.58 -6.58 17.39
CA GLU A 111 -9.01 -6.27 17.21
C GLU A 111 -9.89 -7.54 17.19
N TYR A 112 -9.34 -8.68 16.75
CA TYR A 112 -10.06 -9.96 16.67
C TYR A 112 -9.83 -10.91 17.87
N ALA A 113 -8.97 -10.53 18.83
CA ALA A 113 -8.67 -11.30 20.04
C ALA A 113 -9.64 -11.01 21.18
#